data_AF-A0A377GK93-F1
#
_entry.id   AF-A0A377GK93-F1
#
_cell.length_a   1.000
_cell.length_b   1.000
_cell.length_c   1.000
_cell.angle_alpha   90.00
_cell.angle_beta   90.00
_cell.angle_gamma   90.00
#
_symmetry.space_group_name_H-M   'P 1'
#
loop_
_entity.id
_entity.type
_entity.pdbx_description
1 polymer ?
#
loop_
_entity_poly.entity_id
_entity_poly.type
_entity_poly.pdbx_seq_one_letter_code
_entity_poly.pdbx_strand_id
1 'polypeptide(L)'
;MYSKESKPTIGTLFKANRLIAKTVNRIIVEPDNVSLTDWATEAKLFISKDGNCLSSTTLLVYQKYVPTYSCGGRRYGVLINAEEAYVYDVNTKDANTNRIDKLKKRDERKEIKLQSKSAETTRLNLKTLDELGKEIQETENGFEMNEVLLDAPKDSLVGLFVRAIEFSPKADLKDYYLSLLEMMLIQKYLNEAFDLPLLKICLYYEREGKLGNFPSQDELFTQARAHGINNRNYPALFERLSSNYVFPKYNPITLKDFLARYEPQEVLDKVREQVIKSLIANYKPFVPREIDATTILNELVDLAVGINPGLIDETINLCVFATLKDPSSQKTNVLEQREYLFFSTTGESLSPNTTAEDDIITPFYEFKK
;
A
#
# COMPACT_ATOMS: atom_id res chain seq x y z
N MET A 1 -19.50 10.92 20.31
CA MET A 1 -19.63 12.32 19.87
C MET A 1 -18.44 12.61 18.98
N TYR A 2 -18.59 12.51 17.66
CA TYR A 2 -17.54 12.95 16.74
C TYR A 2 -17.60 14.47 16.67
N SER A 3 -16.52 15.12 17.11
CA SER A 3 -16.27 16.54 16.88
C SER A 3 -16.55 16.85 15.41
N LYS A 4 -17.37 17.88 15.13
CA LYS A 4 -17.46 18.46 13.79
C LYS A 4 -16.12 19.13 13.50
N GLU A 5 -15.12 18.36 13.12
CA GLU A 5 -13.86 18.91 12.65
C GLU A 5 -14.14 19.68 11.37
N SER A 6 -13.97 20.99 11.43
CA SER A 6 -13.96 21.84 10.25
C SER A 6 -12.95 21.28 9.27
N LYS A 7 -13.38 20.98 8.04
CA LYS A 7 -12.49 20.49 6.98
C LYS A 7 -11.23 21.37 6.92
N PRO A 8 -10.02 20.79 6.92
CA PRO A 8 -8.79 21.58 6.98
C PRO A 8 -8.69 22.56 5.80
N THR A 9 -8.41 23.81 6.10
CA THR A 9 -8.13 24.83 5.07
C THR A 9 -6.65 24.76 4.65
N ILE A 10 -6.29 25.35 3.52
CA ILE A 10 -4.87 25.38 3.11
C ILE A 10 -4.04 26.17 4.11
N GLY A 11 -4.58 27.26 4.66
CA GLY A 11 -3.91 28.02 5.72
C GLY A 11 -3.66 27.20 6.98
N THR A 12 -4.59 26.31 7.34
CA THR A 12 -4.43 25.38 8.47
C THR A 12 -3.39 24.30 8.16
N LEU A 13 -3.43 23.70 6.96
CA LEU A 13 -2.48 22.67 6.54
C LEU A 13 -1.04 23.20 6.48
N PHE A 14 -0.84 24.45 6.05
CA PHE A 14 0.48 25.04 5.94
C PHE A 14 1.13 25.36 7.29
N LYS A 15 0.35 25.84 8.27
CA LYS A 15 0.87 26.27 9.58
C LYS A 15 1.09 25.12 10.56
N ALA A 16 0.56 23.94 10.27
CA ALA A 16 0.62 22.79 11.16
C ALA A 16 1.84 21.92 10.85
N ASN A 17 2.27 21.11 11.83
CA ASN A 17 3.40 20.20 11.69
C ASN A 17 3.03 19.09 10.69
N ARG A 18 3.37 19.24 9.41
CA ARG A 18 2.95 18.35 8.32
C ARG A 18 4.13 17.74 7.57
N LEU A 19 4.11 16.43 7.43
CA LEU A 19 5.06 15.68 6.62
C LEU A 19 4.52 15.51 5.19
N ILE A 20 5.40 15.63 4.21
CA ILE A 20 5.11 15.39 2.80
C ILE A 20 5.62 13.99 2.46
N ALA A 21 4.72 13.02 2.39
CA ALA A 21 5.09 11.65 2.03
C ALA A 21 4.83 11.41 0.54
N LYS A 22 5.90 11.21 -0.22
CA LYS A 22 5.80 10.79 -1.62
C LYS A 22 5.52 9.30 -1.66
N THR A 23 4.46 8.90 -2.34
CA THR A 23 4.26 7.48 -2.64
C THR A 23 5.13 7.05 -3.82
N VAL A 24 5.63 5.82 -3.77
CA VAL A 24 6.32 5.18 -4.91
C VAL A 24 5.34 4.66 -5.97
N ASN A 25 4.06 4.59 -5.61
CA ASN A 25 2.99 3.95 -6.34
C ASN A 25 2.28 4.92 -7.29
N ARG A 26 2.31 4.61 -8.60
CA ARG A 26 1.59 5.39 -9.62
C ARG A 26 0.28 4.68 -9.93
N ILE A 27 -0.75 5.46 -10.26
CA ILE A 27 -1.87 4.87 -10.99
C ILE A 27 -1.46 4.66 -12.45
N ILE A 28 -1.85 3.55 -13.04
CA ILE A 28 -1.66 3.34 -14.48
C ILE A 28 -2.78 4.10 -15.19
N VAL A 29 -2.42 4.98 -16.13
CA VAL A 29 -3.38 5.71 -16.96
C VAL A 29 -2.98 5.57 -18.42
N GLU A 30 -3.74 4.73 -19.10
CA GLU A 30 -3.71 4.50 -20.54
C GLU A 30 -5.07 4.94 -21.13
N PRO A 31 -5.21 5.10 -22.45
CA PRO A 31 -6.47 5.54 -23.06
C PRO A 31 -7.71 4.76 -22.58
N ASP A 32 -7.63 3.44 -22.61
CA ASP A 32 -8.75 2.53 -22.34
C ASP A 32 -8.61 1.77 -21.01
N ASN A 33 -7.52 2.01 -20.28
CA ASN A 33 -7.22 1.30 -19.05
C ASN A 33 -6.74 2.27 -17.97
N VAL A 34 -7.33 2.13 -16.79
CA VAL A 34 -6.86 2.80 -15.59
C VAL A 34 -6.69 1.73 -14.51
N SER A 35 -5.56 1.75 -13.79
CA SER A 35 -5.35 0.83 -12.66
C SER A 35 -4.94 1.60 -11.41
N LEU A 36 -5.62 1.28 -10.31
CA LEU A 36 -5.40 1.87 -8.99
C LEU A 36 -4.78 0.86 -8.01
N THR A 37 -4.32 -0.31 -8.49
CA THR A 37 -3.84 -1.42 -7.65
C THR A 37 -2.83 -0.98 -6.59
N ASP A 38 -1.85 -0.18 -6.98
CA ASP A 38 -0.82 0.25 -6.04
C ASP A 38 -1.36 1.20 -4.97
N TRP A 39 -2.31 2.07 -5.34
CA TRP A 39 -3.02 2.92 -4.38
C TRP A 39 -4.04 2.16 -3.53
N ALA A 40 -4.54 1.02 -3.99
CA ALA A 40 -5.33 0.12 -3.17
C ALA A 40 -4.48 -0.46 -2.03
N THR A 41 -3.22 -0.82 -2.31
CA THR A 41 -2.26 -1.24 -1.29
C THR A 41 -2.02 -0.13 -0.27
N GLU A 42 -1.72 1.10 -0.71
CA GLU A 42 -1.55 2.25 0.18
C GLU A 42 -2.79 2.53 1.02
N ALA A 43 -3.97 2.52 0.40
CA ALA A 43 -5.24 2.73 1.10
C ALA A 43 -5.48 1.70 2.20
N LYS A 44 -5.22 0.41 1.92
CA LYS A 44 -5.29 -0.65 2.93
C LYS A 44 -4.35 -0.38 4.09
N LEU A 45 -3.11 0.01 3.81
CA LEU A 45 -2.11 0.36 4.84
C LEU A 45 -2.59 1.53 5.72
N PHE A 46 -3.22 2.55 5.13
CA PHE A 46 -3.79 3.68 5.87
C PHE A 46 -4.95 3.28 6.78
N ILE A 47 -5.87 2.44 6.30
CA ILE A 47 -7.04 2.02 7.07
C ILE A 47 -6.78 0.81 7.97
N SER A 48 -5.56 0.26 7.96
CA SER A 48 -5.21 -0.85 8.84
C SER A 48 -5.36 -0.39 10.29
N LYS A 49 -5.89 -1.27 11.14
CA LYS A 49 -6.14 -0.99 12.56
C LYS A 49 -4.89 -0.47 13.27
N ASP A 50 -3.73 -0.94 12.82
CA ASP A 50 -2.48 -0.69 13.48
C ASP A 50 -1.67 0.46 12.86
N GLY A 51 -2.10 1.00 11.71
CA GLY A 51 -1.35 1.98 10.92
C GLY A 51 -0.04 1.37 10.39
N ASN A 52 0.09 1.22 9.07
CA ASN A 52 1.28 0.58 8.53
C ASN A 52 2.27 1.56 7.93
N CYS A 53 3.54 1.16 8.03
CA CYS A 53 4.68 1.82 7.41
C CYS A 53 4.42 2.07 5.93
N LEU A 54 4.24 3.33 5.55
CA LEU A 54 4.32 3.69 4.14
C LEU A 54 5.74 3.40 3.67
N SER A 55 5.90 2.61 2.61
CA SER A 55 7.14 2.60 1.82
C SER A 55 7.18 3.87 0.97
N SER A 56 7.15 5.01 1.65
CA SER A 56 7.31 6.31 1.03
C SER A 56 8.74 6.76 1.23
N THR A 57 9.35 7.28 0.17
CA THR A 57 10.45 8.23 0.34
C THR A 57 9.85 9.49 0.95
N THR A 58 9.66 9.45 2.27
CA THR A 58 9.00 10.50 3.02
C THR A 58 9.99 11.64 3.18
N LEU A 59 9.67 12.78 2.58
CA LEU A 59 10.42 14.00 2.82
C LEU A 59 9.87 14.62 4.10
N LEU A 60 10.68 14.57 5.16
CA LEU A 60 10.34 15.24 6.41
C LEU A 60 10.35 16.75 6.18
N VAL A 61 9.16 17.34 6.22
CA VAL A 61 8.96 18.78 6.23
C VAL A 61 8.53 19.16 7.63
N TYR A 62 9.38 19.91 8.32
CA TYR A 62 8.95 20.64 9.50
C TYR A 62 9.21 22.13 9.24
N GLN A 63 8.13 22.88 9.05
CA GLN A 63 8.10 24.34 8.93
C GLN A 63 8.94 24.99 7.79
N LYS A 64 9.61 24.25 6.90
CA LYS A 64 10.51 24.85 5.89
C LYS A 64 10.64 24.09 4.56
N TYR A 65 11.16 24.81 3.55
CA TYR A 65 11.50 24.35 2.19
C TYR A 65 12.25 23.01 2.17
N VAL A 66 11.75 22.07 1.36
CA VAL A 66 12.46 20.85 0.98
C VAL A 66 12.35 20.64 -0.54
N PRO A 67 13.49 20.59 -1.26
CA PRO A 67 13.51 20.20 -2.65
C PRO A 67 13.11 18.73 -2.80
N THR A 68 12.11 18.49 -3.63
CA THR A 68 11.62 17.20 -4.13
C THR A 68 12.37 16.69 -5.36
N TYR A 69 13.49 17.32 -5.76
CA TYR A 69 14.13 17.12 -7.08
C TYR A 69 14.34 15.65 -7.48
N SER A 70 13.78 15.34 -8.66
CA SER A 70 14.03 14.23 -9.61
C SER A 70 14.55 12.88 -9.12
N CYS A 71 13.62 11.94 -8.92
CA CYS A 71 13.75 10.55 -9.37
C CYS A 71 12.41 10.13 -10.03
N GLY A 72 12.35 10.12 -11.36
CA GLY A 72 11.31 9.41 -12.13
C GLY A 72 9.97 10.12 -12.42
N GLY A 73 9.93 11.46 -12.56
CA GLY A 73 8.72 12.15 -13.09
C GLY A 73 7.51 12.23 -12.15
N ARG A 74 7.60 11.72 -10.91
CA ARG A 74 6.51 11.70 -9.92
C ARG A 74 6.27 13.09 -9.34
N ARG A 75 5.00 13.52 -9.28
CA ARG A 75 4.61 14.88 -8.87
C ARG A 75 3.58 14.92 -7.76
N TYR A 76 3.30 13.84 -7.02
CA TYR A 76 2.23 13.86 -6.03
C TYR A 76 2.41 12.87 -4.88
N GLY A 77 1.58 13.00 -3.84
CA GLY A 77 1.58 12.12 -2.66
C GLY A 77 0.59 12.56 -1.59
N VAL A 78 0.89 12.20 -0.34
CA VAL A 78 0.03 12.46 0.82
C VAL A 78 0.62 13.49 1.77
N LEU A 79 -0.25 14.20 2.49
CA LEU A 79 0.08 15.10 3.58
C LEU A 79 -0.29 14.43 4.90
N ILE A 80 0.69 14.28 5.79
CA ILE A 80 0.53 13.59 7.08
C ILE A 80 0.72 14.57 8.23
N ASN A 81 -0.12 14.50 9.26
CA ASN A 81 0.09 15.20 10.51
C ASN A 81 1.25 14.55 11.29
N ALA A 82 2.36 15.27 11.43
CA ALA A 82 3.55 14.79 12.13
C ALA A 82 3.31 14.49 13.61
N GLU A 83 2.27 15.09 14.22
CA GLU A 83 1.95 14.89 15.64
C GLU A 83 1.20 13.58 15.90
N GLU A 84 0.57 13.03 14.86
CA GLU A 84 -0.26 11.83 14.88
C GLU A 84 0.40 10.64 14.17
N ALA A 85 1.62 10.82 13.65
CA ALA A 85 2.40 9.79 13.01
C ALA A 85 3.69 9.50 13.78
N TYR A 86 4.18 8.27 13.68
CA TYR A 86 5.47 7.88 14.26
C TYR A 86 6.53 7.79 13.17
N VAL A 87 7.65 8.47 13.41
CA VAL A 87 8.71 8.68 12.43
C VAL A 87 9.94 7.90 12.87
N TYR A 88 10.43 6.99 12.03
CA TYR A 88 11.62 6.20 12.30
C TYR A 88 12.63 6.33 11.18
N ASP A 89 13.88 6.53 11.59
CA ASP A 89 15.07 6.54 10.71
C ASP A 89 15.11 7.70 9.71
N VAL A 90 16.28 8.32 9.62
CA VAL A 90 16.52 9.52 8.81
C VAL A 90 17.98 9.56 8.34
N ASN A 91 18.60 8.39 8.19
CA ASN A 91 19.99 8.29 7.77
C ASN A 91 20.07 7.81 6.32
N THR A 92 20.72 8.61 5.47
CA THR A 92 21.00 8.30 4.06
C THR A 92 21.73 6.96 3.88
N LYS A 93 22.47 6.49 4.89
CA LYS A 93 23.21 5.21 4.89
C LYS A 93 22.36 3.98 5.19
N ASP A 94 21.18 4.17 5.78
CA ASP A 94 20.31 3.07 6.25
C ASP A 94 19.09 2.82 5.36
N ALA A 95 18.89 3.63 4.31
CA ALA A 95 17.78 3.49 3.35
C ALA A 95 17.69 2.05 2.76
N ASN A 96 18.84 1.42 2.52
CA ASN A 96 18.93 0.06 1.97
C ASN A 96 18.83 -1.08 3.01
N THR A 97 18.43 -0.79 4.25
CA THR A 97 18.26 -1.84 5.28
C THR A 97 17.07 -2.75 4.96
N ASN A 98 17.21 -4.05 5.22
CA ASN A 98 16.16 -5.03 4.94
C ASN A 98 14.94 -4.82 5.87
N ARG A 99 13.80 -5.44 5.53
CA ARG A 99 12.54 -5.34 6.30
C ARG A 99 12.71 -5.70 7.79
N ILE A 100 13.56 -6.65 8.13
CA ILE A 100 13.78 -7.12 9.51
C ILE A 100 14.45 -6.01 10.33
N ASP A 101 15.45 -5.34 9.77
CA ASP A 101 16.15 -4.23 10.43
C ASP A 101 15.24 -3.01 10.62
N LYS A 102 14.40 -2.70 9.63
CA LYS A 102 13.38 -1.64 9.72
C LYS A 102 12.36 -1.93 10.83
N LEU A 103 11.90 -3.18 10.95
CA LEU A 103 11.00 -3.61 12.03
C LEU A 103 11.67 -3.55 13.41
N LYS A 104 12.92 -3.98 13.53
CA LYS A 104 13.67 -3.90 14.80
C LYS A 104 13.87 -2.45 15.26
N LYS A 105 14.25 -1.56 14.34
CA LYS A 105 14.39 -0.12 14.63
C LYS A 105 13.07 0.52 15.04
N ARG A 106 11.96 0.11 14.42
CA ARG A 106 10.62 0.52 14.83
C ARG A 106 10.32 0.08 16.26
N ASP A 107 10.61 -1.18 16.62
CA ASP A 107 10.39 -1.67 17.99
C ASP A 107 11.23 -0.92 19.02
N GLU A 108 12.49 -0.60 18.70
CA GLU A 108 13.40 0.16 19.56
C GLU A 108 12.99 1.63 19.75
N ARG A 109 12.26 2.20 18.80
CA ARG A 109 11.93 3.63 18.72
C ARG A 109 10.43 3.92 18.76
N LYS A 110 9.61 2.89 19.01
CA LYS A 110 8.15 3.00 19.08
C LYS A 110 7.78 4.11 20.06
N GLU A 111 6.80 4.93 19.68
CA GLU A 111 6.29 6.05 20.49
C GLU A 111 7.27 7.20 20.75
N ILE A 112 8.49 7.16 20.21
CA ILE A 112 9.44 8.27 20.33
C ILE A 112 9.04 9.39 19.37
N LYS A 113 8.69 10.53 19.96
CA LYS A 113 8.26 11.74 19.28
C LYS A 113 9.47 12.59 18.88
N LEU A 114 9.71 12.77 17.57
CA LEU A 114 10.85 13.54 17.04
C LEU A 114 10.57 15.05 16.92
N GLN A 115 9.41 15.55 17.38
CA GLN A 115 9.03 16.97 17.24
C GLN A 115 9.93 17.89 18.09
N SER A 116 10.44 17.40 19.23
CA SER A 116 11.30 18.16 20.12
C SER A 116 12.30 17.25 20.82
N LYS A 117 13.44 17.80 21.25
CA LYS A 117 14.47 17.04 21.95
C LYS A 117 13.96 16.55 23.31
N SER A 118 13.97 15.24 23.53
CA SER A 118 13.59 14.59 24.79
C SER A 118 14.78 13.84 25.41
N ALA A 119 14.59 13.32 26.62
CA ALA A 119 15.58 12.46 27.27
C ALA A 119 15.84 11.18 26.44
N GLU A 120 14.79 10.61 25.85
CA GLU A 120 14.83 9.44 24.99
C GLU A 120 15.53 9.72 23.66
N THR A 121 15.21 10.84 22.99
CA THR A 121 15.91 11.22 21.74
C THR A 121 17.39 11.48 21.99
N THR A 122 17.75 12.04 23.15
CA THR A 122 19.15 12.27 23.53
C THR A 122 19.87 10.96 23.83
N ARG A 123 19.26 10.06 24.61
CA ARG A 123 19.81 8.73 24.94
C ARG A 123 20.11 7.90 23.70
N LEU A 124 19.24 7.97 22.70
CA LEU A 124 19.36 7.23 21.44
C LEU A 124 20.09 8.01 20.35
N ASN A 125 20.60 9.22 20.64
CA ASN A 125 21.27 10.09 19.70
C ASN A 125 20.44 10.35 18.41
N LEU A 126 19.15 10.58 18.58
CA LEU A 126 18.20 10.88 17.50
C LEU A 126 18.08 12.39 17.30
N LYS A 127 18.04 12.80 16.03
CA LYS A 127 17.78 14.19 15.63
C LYS A 127 16.29 14.49 15.64
N THR A 128 15.93 15.71 16.01
CA THR A 128 14.57 16.24 15.90
C THR A 128 14.20 16.55 14.45
N LEU A 129 12.90 16.65 14.15
CA LEU A 129 12.42 17.04 12.81
C LEU A 129 13.00 18.39 12.34
N ASP A 130 13.19 19.33 13.27
CA ASP A 130 13.82 20.63 13.02
C ASP A 130 15.29 20.52 12.60
N GLU A 131 16.07 19.69 13.32
CA GLU A 131 17.49 19.46 13.03
C GLU A 131 17.65 18.77 11.67
N LEU A 132 16.77 17.82 11.35
CA LEU A 132 16.75 17.13 10.06
C LEU A 132 16.39 18.05 8.90
N GLY A 133 15.42 18.95 9.11
CA GLY A 133 15.03 19.93 8.10
C GLY A 133 16.17 20.90 7.75
N LYS A 134 17.06 21.22 8.69
CA LYS A 134 18.24 22.08 8.45
C LYS A 134 19.30 21.37 7.60
N GLU A 135 19.59 20.11 7.87
CA GLU A 135 20.61 19.35 7.12
C GLU A 135 20.28 19.22 5.62
N ILE A 136 18.99 19.07 5.31
CA ILE A 136 18.49 19.02 3.93
C ILE A 136 18.69 20.36 3.20
N GLN A 137 18.66 21.48 3.93
CA GLN A 137 18.87 22.82 3.34
C GLN A 137 20.34 23.13 3.11
N GLU A 138 21.21 22.60 3.95
CA GLU A 138 22.66 22.88 3.96
C GLU A 138 23.44 21.99 2.97
N THR A 139 22.81 20.94 2.42
CA THR A 139 23.47 20.06 1.44
C THR A 139 23.54 20.74 0.06
N GLU A 140 24.72 21.28 -0.30
CA GLU A 140 25.01 21.92 -1.60
C GLU A 140 24.70 21.02 -2.81
N ASN A 141 24.69 19.70 -2.60
CA ASN A 141 24.46 18.70 -3.63
C ASN A 141 23.08 18.02 -3.57
N GLY A 142 22.10 18.47 -2.79
CA GLY A 142 20.64 18.19 -2.94
C GLY A 142 20.12 16.77 -3.30
N PHE A 143 20.94 15.72 -3.29
CA PHE A 143 20.68 14.42 -3.92
C PHE A 143 20.37 13.31 -2.91
N GLU A 144 20.81 13.43 -1.67
CA GLU A 144 20.54 12.40 -0.66
C GLU A 144 19.26 12.73 0.11
N MET A 145 18.12 12.25 -0.43
CA MET A 145 16.88 12.21 0.33
C MET A 145 17.04 11.17 1.45
N ASN A 146 16.74 11.57 2.68
CA ASN A 146 16.60 10.61 3.76
C ASN A 146 15.34 9.76 3.52
N GLU A 147 15.49 8.44 3.50
CA GLU A 147 14.34 7.54 3.60
C GLU A 147 13.89 7.52 5.06
N VAL A 148 12.61 7.70 5.26
CA VAL A 148 12.00 7.74 6.59
C VAL A 148 10.86 6.76 6.62
N LEU A 149 10.96 5.83 7.57
CA LEU A 149 9.90 4.91 7.93
C LEU A 149 8.82 5.69 8.67
N LEU A 150 7.57 5.56 8.24
CA LEU A 150 6.47 6.33 8.82
C LEU A 150 5.29 5.41 9.12
N ASP A 151 4.98 5.23 10.41
CA ASP A 151 3.67 4.69 10.80
C ASP A 151 2.66 5.83 10.78
N ALA A 152 1.87 5.89 9.72
CA ALA A 152 0.84 6.90 9.50
C ALA A 152 -0.56 6.26 9.63
N PRO A 153 -1.19 6.29 10.81
CA PRO A 153 -2.57 5.82 10.97
C PRO A 153 -3.53 6.67 10.12
N LYS A 154 -4.71 6.12 9.80
CA LYS A 154 -5.79 6.80 9.06
C LYS A 154 -6.00 8.26 9.49
N ASP A 155 -6.00 8.52 10.79
CA ASP A 155 -6.30 9.84 11.33
C ASP A 155 -5.18 10.87 11.07
N SER A 156 -3.94 10.41 10.90
CA SER A 156 -2.81 11.27 10.54
C SER A 156 -2.88 11.76 9.08
N LEU A 157 -3.69 11.12 8.22
CA LEU A 157 -3.83 11.49 6.81
C LEU A 157 -4.75 12.70 6.65
N VAL A 158 -4.15 13.88 6.44
CA VAL A 158 -4.88 15.17 6.45
C VAL A 158 -5.09 15.79 5.08
N GLY A 159 -4.41 15.28 4.05
CA GLY A 159 -4.52 15.82 2.71
C GLY A 159 -3.71 15.07 1.66
N LEU A 160 -3.82 15.55 0.43
CA LEU A 160 -3.09 15.09 -0.74
C LEU A 160 -2.36 16.30 -1.34
N PHE A 161 -1.23 16.06 -2.02
CA PHE A 161 -0.53 17.14 -2.71
C PHE A 161 -0.15 16.73 -4.14
N VAL A 162 -0.09 17.72 -5.02
CA VAL A 162 0.56 17.63 -6.32
C VAL A 162 1.56 18.79 -6.43
N ARG A 163 2.81 18.49 -6.75
CA ARG A 163 3.88 19.47 -7.02
C ARG A 163 3.47 20.35 -8.19
N ALA A 164 3.46 21.66 -7.96
CA ALA A 164 3.28 22.66 -9.01
C ALA A 164 4.52 22.66 -9.92
N ILE A 165 4.30 22.69 -11.24
CA ILE A 165 5.38 23.01 -12.16
C ILE A 165 5.57 24.53 -12.16
N GLU A 166 6.79 24.95 -11.88
CA GLU A 166 7.23 26.30 -12.20
C GLU A 166 7.52 26.36 -13.70
N PHE A 167 6.63 27.04 -14.42
CA PHE A 167 6.63 27.09 -15.88
C PHE A 167 8.00 27.53 -16.41
N SER A 168 8.72 26.58 -17.01
CA SER A 168 9.82 26.88 -17.93
C SER A 168 9.35 26.53 -19.35
N PRO A 169 9.93 27.13 -20.41
CA PRO A 169 9.57 26.85 -21.80
C PRO A 169 9.71 25.38 -22.22
N LYS A 170 10.37 24.53 -21.40
CA LYS A 170 10.59 23.09 -21.64
C LYS A 170 9.73 22.19 -20.74
N ALA A 171 8.79 22.74 -19.99
CA ALA A 171 7.96 21.96 -19.09
C ALA A 171 6.98 21.05 -19.85
N ASP A 172 6.98 19.75 -19.56
CA ASP A 172 5.93 18.84 -20.01
C ASP A 172 4.63 19.12 -19.23
N LEU A 173 3.80 19.99 -19.82
CA LEU A 173 2.50 20.38 -19.30
C LEU A 173 1.46 19.27 -19.42
N LYS A 174 1.60 18.34 -20.39
CA LYS A 174 0.68 17.23 -20.53
C LYS A 174 0.74 16.35 -19.29
N ASP A 175 1.94 15.91 -18.91
CA ASP A 175 2.13 15.09 -17.71
C ASP A 175 1.72 15.80 -16.41
N TYR A 176 1.78 17.12 -16.39
CA TYR A 176 1.33 17.92 -15.25
C TYR A 176 -0.18 17.84 -15.08
N TYR A 177 -0.92 18.16 -16.14
CA TYR A 177 -2.38 18.10 -16.09
C TYR A 177 -2.88 16.67 -15.93
N LEU A 178 -2.16 15.68 -16.47
CA LEU A 178 -2.43 14.27 -16.19
C LEU A 178 -2.28 13.98 -14.70
N SER A 179 -1.17 14.39 -14.06
CA SER A 179 -0.94 14.21 -12.61
C SER A 179 -2.03 14.86 -11.74
N LEU A 180 -2.55 16.03 -12.15
CA LEU A 180 -3.65 16.69 -11.45
C LEU A 180 -4.94 15.86 -11.54
N LEU A 181 -5.26 15.33 -12.73
CA LEU A 181 -6.41 14.43 -12.93
C LEU A 181 -6.24 13.10 -12.18
N GLU A 182 -5.03 12.53 -12.20
CA GLU A 182 -4.69 11.33 -11.43
C GLU A 182 -4.98 11.56 -9.93
N MET A 183 -4.61 12.72 -9.38
CA MET A 183 -4.85 13.01 -7.96
C MET A 183 -6.32 13.23 -7.62
N MET A 184 -7.12 13.83 -8.52
CA MET A 184 -8.58 13.87 -8.35
C MET A 184 -9.18 12.46 -8.33
N LEU A 185 -8.71 11.57 -9.21
CA LEU A 185 -9.17 10.19 -9.26
C LEU A 185 -8.80 9.43 -7.98
N ILE A 186 -7.57 9.59 -7.50
CA ILE A 186 -7.09 8.99 -6.25
C ILE A 186 -7.94 9.49 -5.08
N GLN A 187 -8.18 10.79 -4.95
CA GLN A 187 -9.01 11.35 -3.88
C GLN A 187 -10.42 10.73 -3.87
N LYS A 188 -11.05 10.63 -5.06
CA LYS A 188 -12.35 9.99 -5.23
C LYS A 188 -12.30 8.51 -4.82
N TYR A 189 -11.31 7.77 -5.31
CA TYR A 189 -11.12 6.35 -5.00
C TYR A 189 -10.95 6.08 -3.51
N LEU A 190 -10.08 6.84 -2.84
CA LEU A 190 -9.85 6.74 -1.40
C LEU A 190 -11.13 7.00 -0.59
N ASN A 191 -11.91 8.00 -1.00
CA ASN A 191 -13.17 8.33 -0.33
C ASN A 191 -14.26 7.27 -0.55
N GLU A 192 -14.48 6.83 -1.79
CA GLU A 192 -15.58 5.93 -2.14
C GLU A 192 -15.29 4.46 -1.80
N ALA A 193 -14.08 3.97 -2.11
CA ALA A 193 -13.75 2.57 -1.94
C ALA A 193 -13.34 2.23 -0.50
N PHE A 194 -12.65 3.13 0.20
CA PHE A 194 -12.04 2.87 1.52
C PHE A 194 -12.66 3.68 2.66
N ASP A 195 -13.72 4.46 2.39
CA ASP A 195 -14.41 5.30 3.38
C ASP A 195 -13.42 6.22 4.14
N LEU A 196 -12.38 6.71 3.45
CA LEU A 196 -11.50 7.77 3.95
C LEU A 196 -12.22 9.11 3.88
N PRO A 197 -11.90 10.09 4.76
CA PRO A 197 -12.46 11.43 4.63
C PRO A 197 -12.10 12.02 3.26
N LEU A 198 -12.92 12.94 2.76
CA LEU A 198 -12.61 13.64 1.51
C LEU A 198 -11.40 14.57 1.73
N LEU A 199 -10.20 14.04 1.45
CA LEU A 199 -8.92 14.69 1.68
C LEU A 199 -8.74 15.93 0.81
N LYS A 200 -8.26 17.04 1.37
CA LYS A 200 -8.00 18.23 0.56
C LYS A 200 -6.77 18.02 -0.34
N ILE A 201 -6.92 18.22 -1.65
CA ILE A 201 -5.78 18.27 -2.57
C ILE A 201 -5.18 19.67 -2.56
N CYS A 202 -3.86 19.77 -2.50
CA CYS A 202 -3.10 21.04 -2.52
C CYS A 202 -2.07 21.04 -3.65
N LEU A 203 -1.80 22.23 -4.21
CA LEU A 203 -0.61 22.42 -5.06
C LEU A 203 0.60 22.69 -4.16
N TYR A 204 1.69 21.94 -4.33
CA TYR A 204 2.93 22.18 -3.59
C TYR A 204 3.90 22.98 -4.46
N TYR A 205 4.06 24.26 -4.12
CA TYR A 205 5.06 25.15 -4.70
C TYR A 205 6.38 24.88 -4.03
N GLU A 206 7.11 23.92 -4.61
CA GLU A 206 8.32 23.37 -4.04
C GLU A 206 9.35 24.44 -3.70
N ARG A 207 9.77 25.33 -4.63
CA ARG A 207 10.80 26.35 -4.34
C ARG A 207 10.39 27.33 -3.25
N GLU A 208 9.10 27.60 -3.14
CA GLU A 208 8.57 28.49 -2.10
C GLU A 208 8.30 27.76 -0.78
N GLY A 209 8.31 26.42 -0.78
CA GLY A 209 7.89 25.60 0.35
C GLY A 209 6.43 25.82 0.75
N LYS A 210 5.54 26.18 -0.20
CA LYS A 210 4.14 26.57 0.10
C LYS A 210 3.12 25.61 -0.46
N LEU A 211 1.98 25.53 0.23
CA LEU A 211 0.77 24.88 -0.27
C LEU A 211 -0.19 25.93 -0.83
N GLY A 212 -0.69 25.70 -2.05
CA GLY A 212 -1.68 26.51 -2.70
C GLY A 212 -2.95 25.74 -3.05
N ASN A 213 -3.92 26.48 -3.59
CA ASN A 213 -5.22 25.92 -3.99
C ASN A 213 -5.06 24.99 -5.19
N PHE A 214 -5.71 23.83 -5.12
CA PHE A 214 -5.93 23.00 -6.29
C PHE A 214 -6.90 23.71 -7.25
N PRO A 215 -6.68 23.65 -8.58
CA PRO A 215 -7.55 24.29 -9.54
C PRO A 215 -8.98 23.77 -9.45
N SER A 216 -9.94 24.59 -9.89
CA SER A 216 -11.32 24.12 -10.02
C SER A 216 -11.42 23.00 -11.06
N GLN A 217 -12.42 22.13 -10.94
CA GLN A 217 -12.60 21.02 -11.88
C GLN A 217 -12.77 21.52 -13.33
N ASP A 218 -13.55 22.58 -13.54
CA ASP A 218 -13.78 23.16 -14.86
C ASP A 218 -12.50 23.75 -15.47
N GLU A 219 -11.71 24.44 -14.67
CA GLU A 219 -10.40 24.97 -15.07
C GLU A 219 -9.46 23.82 -15.45
N LEU A 220 -9.36 22.80 -14.59
CA LEU A 220 -8.48 21.66 -14.84
C LEU A 220 -8.89 20.90 -16.12
N PHE A 221 -10.17 20.63 -16.31
CA PHE A 221 -10.65 19.93 -17.51
C PHE A 221 -10.43 20.75 -18.78
N THR A 222 -10.58 22.07 -18.70
CA THR A 222 -10.30 22.98 -19.83
C THR A 222 -8.83 22.96 -20.19
N GLN A 223 -7.94 23.09 -19.21
CA GLN A 223 -6.49 23.08 -19.44
C GLN A 223 -5.99 21.71 -19.91
N ALA A 224 -6.44 20.62 -19.28
CA ALA A 224 -6.09 19.26 -19.69
C ALA A 224 -6.47 18.99 -21.15
N ARG A 225 -7.65 19.46 -21.58
CA ARG A 225 -8.10 19.34 -22.97
C ARG A 225 -7.18 20.08 -23.94
N ALA A 226 -6.73 21.29 -23.58
CA ALA A 226 -5.79 22.07 -24.39
C ALA A 226 -4.45 21.34 -24.60
N HIS A 227 -4.09 20.44 -23.69
CA HIS A 227 -2.90 19.59 -23.77
C HIS A 227 -3.19 18.15 -24.22
N GLY A 228 -4.35 17.90 -24.84
CA GLY A 228 -4.67 16.62 -25.48
C GLY A 228 -5.18 15.53 -24.52
N ILE A 229 -5.52 15.88 -23.27
CA ILE A 229 -6.12 14.96 -22.30
C ILE A 229 -7.62 15.24 -22.22
N ASN A 230 -8.42 14.38 -22.84
CA ASN A 230 -9.87 14.55 -22.94
C ASN A 230 -10.55 13.18 -23.05
N ASN A 231 -11.88 13.18 -23.01
CA ASN A 231 -12.70 11.95 -23.09
C ASN A 231 -12.54 11.14 -24.38
N ARG A 232 -11.99 11.70 -25.47
CA ARG A 232 -11.70 10.95 -26.69
C ARG A 232 -10.39 10.19 -26.59
N ASN A 233 -9.38 10.80 -25.95
CA ASN A 233 -8.03 10.23 -25.85
C ASN A 233 -7.81 9.40 -24.59
N TYR A 234 -8.60 9.64 -23.54
CA TYR A 234 -8.55 8.94 -22.25
C TYR A 234 -9.97 8.64 -21.74
N PRO A 235 -10.82 7.93 -22.51
CA PRO A 235 -12.20 7.64 -22.11
C PRO A 235 -12.30 7.00 -20.73
N ALA A 236 -11.46 6.01 -20.41
CA ALA A 236 -11.50 5.31 -19.13
C ALA A 236 -11.21 6.22 -17.92
N LEU A 237 -10.31 7.20 -18.07
CA LEU A 237 -10.02 8.19 -17.02
C LEU A 237 -11.25 9.08 -16.76
N PHE A 238 -11.85 9.62 -17.82
CA PHE A 238 -12.99 10.54 -17.71
C PHE A 238 -14.27 9.84 -17.26
N GLU A 239 -14.47 8.57 -17.63
CA GLU A 239 -15.54 7.74 -17.10
C GLU A 239 -15.42 7.62 -15.58
N ARG A 240 -14.24 7.25 -15.07
CA ARG A 240 -14.03 7.05 -13.63
C ARG A 240 -14.04 8.36 -12.83
N LEU A 241 -13.64 9.48 -13.43
CA LEU A 241 -13.76 10.81 -12.85
C LEU A 241 -15.21 11.34 -12.85
N SER A 242 -16.10 10.77 -13.67
CA SER A 242 -17.50 11.22 -13.75
C SER A 242 -18.24 11.00 -12.42
N SER A 243 -19.26 11.80 -12.13
CA SER A 243 -20.11 11.61 -10.95
C SER A 243 -20.94 10.32 -10.99
N ASN A 244 -21.08 9.69 -12.15
CA ASN A 244 -21.92 8.50 -12.35
C ASN A 244 -21.17 7.20 -12.04
N TYR A 245 -19.85 7.22 -12.14
CA TYR A 245 -19.03 6.07 -11.78
C TYR A 245 -18.86 6.01 -10.26
N VAL A 246 -19.07 4.85 -9.66
CA VAL A 246 -18.86 4.61 -8.22
C VAL A 246 -17.86 3.48 -8.07
N PHE A 247 -16.80 3.70 -7.29
CA PHE A 247 -15.84 2.64 -7.03
C PHE A 247 -16.45 1.52 -6.17
N PRO A 248 -16.14 0.24 -6.46
CA PRO A 248 -16.55 -0.85 -5.59
C PRO A 248 -15.90 -0.68 -4.20
N LYS A 249 -16.71 -0.86 -3.16
CA LYS A 249 -16.22 -0.78 -1.77
C LYS A 249 -15.20 -1.88 -1.49
N TYR A 250 -14.14 -1.52 -0.79
CA TYR A 250 -13.21 -2.46 -0.21
C TYR A 250 -13.93 -3.26 0.89
N ASN A 251 -13.93 -4.58 0.75
CA ASN A 251 -14.54 -5.49 1.71
C ASN A 251 -13.47 -6.43 2.27
N PRO A 252 -12.83 -6.09 3.40
CA PRO A 252 -11.78 -6.92 3.98
C PRO A 252 -12.35 -8.27 4.44
N ILE A 253 -11.63 -9.35 4.19
CA ILE A 253 -12.02 -10.72 4.57
C ILE A 253 -11.14 -11.13 5.74
N THR A 254 -11.74 -11.70 6.80
CA THR A 254 -10.99 -12.25 7.93
C THR A 254 -10.53 -13.68 7.65
N LEU A 255 -9.54 -14.18 8.39
CA LEU A 255 -9.12 -15.58 8.30
C LEU A 255 -10.30 -16.51 8.55
N LYS A 256 -11.17 -16.18 9.51
CA LYS A 256 -12.41 -16.93 9.77
C LYS A 256 -13.28 -17.04 8.52
N ASP A 257 -13.54 -15.92 7.85
CA ASP A 257 -14.39 -15.88 6.66
C ASP A 257 -13.73 -16.59 5.47
N PHE A 258 -12.42 -16.46 5.33
CA PHE A 258 -11.64 -17.15 4.31
C PHE A 258 -11.73 -18.67 4.48
N LEU A 259 -11.47 -19.17 5.70
CA LEU A 259 -11.55 -20.59 6.04
C LEU A 259 -12.98 -21.15 6.03
N ALA A 260 -14.01 -20.31 6.05
CA ALA A 260 -15.41 -20.73 5.92
C ALA A 260 -15.84 -20.87 4.45
N ARG A 261 -15.06 -20.31 3.51
CA ARG A 261 -15.30 -20.36 2.07
C ARG A 261 -14.26 -21.23 1.34
N TYR A 262 -13.36 -21.85 2.10
CA TYR A 262 -12.29 -22.65 1.54
C TYR A 262 -12.83 -24.01 1.12
N GLU A 263 -12.62 -24.35 -0.14
CA GLU A 263 -13.07 -25.63 -0.71
C GLU A 263 -11.85 -26.53 -1.01
N PRO A 264 -11.89 -27.83 -0.66
CA PRO A 264 -13.03 -28.56 -0.08
C PRO A 264 -13.15 -28.40 1.45
N GLN A 265 -14.36 -28.09 1.93
CA GLN A 265 -14.60 -27.88 3.36
C GLN A 265 -14.35 -29.14 4.22
N GLU A 266 -14.62 -30.35 3.69
CA GLU A 266 -14.41 -31.60 4.45
C GLU A 266 -12.93 -31.91 4.72
N VAL A 267 -12.04 -31.45 3.82
CA VAL A 267 -10.60 -31.58 4.00
C VAL A 267 -10.12 -30.60 5.07
N LEU A 268 -10.55 -29.35 4.97
CA LEU A 268 -10.19 -28.32 5.94
C LEU A 268 -10.65 -28.66 7.35
N ASP A 269 -11.86 -29.19 7.52
CA ASP A 269 -12.41 -29.51 8.85
C ASP A 269 -11.55 -30.54 9.61
N LYS A 270 -10.85 -31.44 8.91
CA LYS A 270 -9.94 -32.42 9.52
C LYS A 270 -8.63 -31.81 10.01
N VAL A 271 -8.19 -30.72 9.40
CA VAL A 271 -6.86 -30.11 9.66
C VAL A 271 -6.94 -28.71 10.28
N ARG A 272 -8.14 -28.15 10.44
CA ARG A 272 -8.37 -26.76 10.85
C ARG A 272 -7.59 -26.38 12.12
N GLU A 273 -7.60 -27.23 13.14
CA GLU A 273 -6.84 -26.95 14.37
C GLU A 273 -5.32 -26.91 14.14
N GLN A 274 -4.79 -27.79 13.28
CA GLN A 274 -3.37 -27.83 12.95
C GLN A 274 -2.97 -26.60 12.12
N VAL A 275 -3.82 -26.20 11.18
CA VAL A 275 -3.63 -24.98 10.38
C VAL A 275 -3.59 -23.76 11.29
N ILE A 276 -4.54 -23.61 12.21
CA ILE A 276 -4.56 -22.51 13.18
C ILE A 276 -3.30 -22.51 14.03
N LYS A 277 -2.90 -23.66 14.60
CA LYS A 277 -1.66 -23.78 15.40
C LYS A 277 -0.41 -23.39 14.60
N SER A 278 -0.32 -23.85 13.35
CA SER A 278 0.81 -23.53 12.47
C SER A 278 0.84 -22.05 12.11
N LEU A 279 -0.30 -21.45 11.80
CA LEU A 279 -0.40 -20.02 11.53
C LEU A 279 -0.01 -19.20 12.77
N ILE A 280 -0.43 -19.57 13.98
CA ILE A 280 -0.03 -18.89 15.22
C ILE A 280 1.51 -18.92 15.40
N ALA A 281 2.13 -20.07 15.12
CA ALA A 281 3.57 -20.24 15.29
C ALA A 281 4.40 -19.44 14.27
N ASN A 282 3.87 -19.24 13.06
CA ASN A 282 4.62 -18.70 11.93
C ASN A 282 4.25 -17.27 11.55
N TYR A 283 3.02 -16.84 11.84
CA TYR A 283 2.55 -15.49 11.54
C TYR A 283 3.17 -14.49 12.49
N LYS A 284 3.82 -13.47 11.91
CA LYS A 284 4.32 -12.32 12.65
C LYS A 284 3.48 -11.12 12.26
N PRO A 285 2.57 -10.66 13.13
CA PRO A 285 1.75 -9.49 12.84
C PRO A 285 2.64 -8.28 12.60
N PHE A 286 2.18 -7.36 11.76
CA PHE A 286 2.93 -6.15 11.46
C PHE A 286 3.23 -5.36 12.73
N VAL A 287 2.28 -5.27 13.66
CA VAL A 287 2.51 -4.73 15.00
C VAL A 287 2.67 -5.88 15.98
N PRO A 288 3.80 -5.96 16.72
CA PRO A 288 4.02 -7.00 17.70
C PRO A 288 2.87 -7.03 18.71
N ARG A 289 2.15 -8.14 18.70
CA ARG A 289 1.12 -8.50 19.66
C ARG A 289 1.13 -10.00 19.85
N GLU A 290 0.63 -10.45 20.98
CA GLU A 290 0.36 -11.87 21.18
C GLU A 290 -0.78 -12.30 20.25
N ILE A 291 -0.58 -13.42 19.57
CA ILE A 291 -1.56 -14.03 18.69
C ILE A 291 -1.93 -15.38 19.28
N ASP A 292 -3.22 -15.64 19.37
CA ASP A 292 -3.82 -16.87 19.88
C ASP A 292 -4.87 -17.41 18.90
N ALA A 293 -5.50 -18.54 19.26
CA ALA A 293 -6.50 -19.19 18.42
C ALA A 293 -7.74 -18.34 18.13
N THR A 294 -8.03 -17.32 18.96
CA THR A 294 -9.21 -16.45 18.77
C THR A 294 -8.85 -15.22 17.95
N THR A 295 -7.73 -14.58 18.27
CA THR A 295 -7.26 -13.35 17.64
C THR A 295 -6.79 -13.59 16.22
N ILE A 296 -6.14 -14.73 15.95
CA ILE A 296 -5.68 -15.06 14.58
C ILE A 296 -6.83 -15.19 13.58
N LEU A 297 -8.00 -15.66 14.03
CA LEU A 297 -9.19 -15.79 13.18
C LEU A 297 -9.77 -14.43 12.76
N ASN A 298 -9.49 -13.38 13.52
CA ASN A 298 -9.91 -12.01 13.22
C ASN A 298 -8.87 -11.24 12.38
N GLU A 299 -7.70 -11.83 12.11
CA GLU A 299 -6.71 -11.23 11.22
C GLU A 299 -7.26 -11.15 9.80
N LEU A 300 -6.90 -10.08 9.09
CA LEU A 300 -7.27 -9.92 7.70
C LEU A 300 -6.48 -10.89 6.82
N VAL A 301 -7.11 -11.37 5.75
CA VAL A 301 -6.46 -12.13 4.68
C VAL A 301 -6.19 -11.18 3.53
N ASP A 302 -4.95 -10.69 3.47
CA ASP A 302 -4.53 -9.68 2.51
C ASP A 302 -3.01 -9.71 2.35
N LEU A 303 -2.52 -9.46 1.13
CA LEU A 303 -1.08 -9.41 0.84
C LEU A 303 -0.37 -8.23 1.52
N ALA A 304 -1.09 -7.15 1.84
CA ALA A 304 -0.52 -5.91 2.36
C ALA A 304 -0.65 -5.75 3.88
N VAL A 305 -1.80 -6.08 4.47
CA VAL A 305 -2.15 -5.72 5.86
C VAL A 305 -2.49 -6.90 6.77
N GLY A 306 -2.27 -8.13 6.32
CA GLY A 306 -2.63 -9.31 7.11
C GLY A 306 -1.89 -10.58 6.70
N ILE A 307 -2.57 -11.71 6.84
CA ILE A 307 -2.04 -13.02 6.49
C ILE A 307 -2.13 -13.17 4.97
N ASN A 308 -0.99 -13.48 4.34
CA ASN A 308 -0.93 -13.74 2.92
C ASN A 308 -1.81 -14.96 2.56
N PRO A 309 -2.77 -14.85 1.62
CA PRO A 309 -3.59 -15.99 1.19
C PRO A 309 -2.76 -17.21 0.80
N GLY A 310 -1.65 -17.02 0.06
CA GLY A 310 -0.78 -18.12 -0.35
C GLY A 310 -0.09 -18.82 0.82
N LEU A 311 0.19 -18.12 1.92
CA LEU A 311 0.71 -18.73 3.15
C LEU A 311 -0.35 -19.61 3.82
N ILE A 312 -1.62 -19.19 3.78
CA ILE A 312 -2.74 -19.98 4.30
C ILE A 312 -2.88 -21.26 3.48
N ASP A 313 -2.88 -21.15 2.15
CA ASP A 313 -3.00 -22.29 1.24
C ASP A 313 -1.83 -23.27 1.41
N GLU A 314 -0.60 -22.77 1.50
CA GLU A 314 0.58 -23.59 1.78
C GLU A 314 0.46 -24.32 3.12
N THR A 315 0.01 -23.61 4.16
CA THR A 315 -0.18 -24.19 5.49
C THR A 315 -1.24 -25.29 5.49
N ILE A 316 -2.37 -25.08 4.79
CA ILE A 316 -3.41 -26.10 4.63
C ILE A 316 -2.83 -27.33 3.94
N ASN A 317 -2.13 -27.16 2.81
CA ASN A 317 -1.54 -28.26 2.07
C ASN A 317 -0.53 -29.07 2.91
N LEU A 318 0.31 -28.39 3.68
CA LEU A 318 1.26 -29.04 4.59
C LEU A 318 0.56 -29.85 5.68
N CYS A 319 -0.50 -29.31 6.29
CA CYS A 319 -1.27 -30.01 7.32
C CYS A 319 -2.04 -31.22 6.76
N VAL A 320 -2.62 -31.09 5.56
CA VAL A 320 -3.27 -32.21 4.85
C VAL A 320 -2.26 -33.32 4.57
N PHE A 321 -1.11 -32.97 4.01
CA PHE A 321 -0.05 -33.93 3.72
C PHE A 321 0.48 -34.63 4.97
N ALA A 322 0.66 -33.90 6.07
CA ALA A 322 1.06 -34.48 7.35
C ALA A 322 0.01 -35.48 7.89
N THR A 323 -1.27 -35.15 7.77
CA THR A 323 -2.39 -36.01 8.21
C THR A 323 -2.51 -37.29 7.37
N LEU A 324 -2.21 -37.22 6.06
CA LEU A 324 -2.17 -38.38 5.15
C LEU A 324 -0.98 -39.32 5.41
N LYS A 325 0.11 -38.80 6.00
CA LYS A 325 1.32 -39.57 6.32
C LYS A 325 1.31 -40.20 7.70
N ASP A 326 0.36 -39.85 8.58
CA ASP A 326 0.24 -40.46 9.90
C ASP A 326 -0.24 -41.92 9.77
N PRO A 327 0.57 -42.92 10.18
CA PRO A 327 0.21 -44.35 10.07
C PRO A 327 -1.06 -44.73 10.82
N SER A 328 -1.48 -43.93 11.81
CA SER A 328 -2.69 -44.16 12.60
C SER A 328 -4.00 -43.80 11.85
N SER A 329 -3.90 -43.02 10.77
CA SER A 329 -5.03 -42.56 9.94
C SER A 329 -5.37 -43.49 8.77
N GLN A 330 -4.55 -44.53 8.53
CA GLN A 330 -4.67 -45.45 7.39
C GLN A 330 -5.80 -46.49 7.52
N LYS A 331 -7.01 -46.07 7.87
CA LYS A 331 -8.24 -46.88 7.78
C LYS A 331 -9.27 -46.36 6.78
N THR A 332 -8.95 -45.34 6.00
CA THR A 332 -9.84 -44.89 4.90
C THR A 332 -9.09 -44.79 3.57
N ASN A 333 -9.79 -45.19 2.51
CA ASN A 333 -9.29 -45.55 1.18
C ASN A 333 -8.23 -44.61 0.61
N VAL A 334 -7.04 -45.18 0.36
CA VAL A 334 -5.85 -44.53 -0.21
C VAL A 334 -5.98 -44.23 -1.72
N LEU A 335 -7.10 -44.60 -2.36
CA LEU A 335 -7.28 -44.47 -3.82
C LEU A 335 -8.09 -43.25 -4.27
N GLU A 336 -8.95 -42.65 -3.44
CA GLU A 336 -9.81 -41.52 -3.87
C GLU A 336 -9.21 -40.12 -3.63
N GLN A 337 -8.09 -40.00 -2.89
CA GLN A 337 -7.52 -38.71 -2.50
C GLN A 337 -6.24 -38.32 -3.23
N ARG A 338 -5.65 -39.24 -4.00
CA ARG A 338 -4.46 -38.96 -4.82
C ARG A 338 -4.77 -38.09 -6.05
N GLU A 339 -6.01 -38.07 -6.52
CA GLU A 339 -6.43 -37.21 -7.63
C GLU A 339 -6.54 -35.73 -7.22
N TYR A 340 -6.85 -35.42 -5.95
CA TYR A 340 -7.00 -34.03 -5.50
C TYR A 340 -5.69 -33.22 -5.45
N LEU A 341 -4.54 -33.89 -5.29
CA LEU A 341 -3.22 -33.24 -5.30
C LEU A 341 -2.75 -32.81 -6.70
N PHE A 342 -3.45 -33.21 -7.77
CA PHE A 342 -3.09 -32.90 -9.16
C PHE A 342 -3.99 -31.88 -9.85
N PHE A 343 -5.09 -31.42 -9.23
CA PHE A 343 -6.04 -30.50 -9.87
C PHE A 343 -5.92 -29.02 -9.49
N SER A 344 -4.94 -28.60 -8.66
CA SER A 344 -4.78 -27.18 -8.31
C SER A 344 -3.77 -26.39 -9.15
N THR A 345 -3.21 -26.96 -10.23
CA THR A 345 -2.23 -26.24 -11.08
C THR A 345 -2.54 -26.13 -12.57
N THR A 346 -3.69 -26.59 -13.06
CA THR A 346 -4.10 -26.28 -14.45
C THR A 346 -5.59 -25.96 -14.52
N GLY A 347 -5.90 -24.67 -14.62
CA GLY A 347 -7.20 -24.23 -15.08
C GLY A 347 -7.34 -24.48 -16.58
N GLU A 348 -7.75 -25.68 -16.98
CA GLU A 348 -8.34 -25.92 -18.30
C GLU A 348 -9.48 -26.94 -18.16
N SER A 349 -10.67 -26.54 -18.59
CA SER A 349 -11.84 -27.39 -18.70
C SER A 349 -11.67 -28.40 -19.83
N LEU A 350 -11.82 -29.69 -19.55
CA LEU A 350 -12.04 -30.71 -20.58
C LEU A 350 -13.31 -31.50 -20.28
N SER A 351 -14.30 -31.31 -21.14
CA SER A 351 -15.45 -32.19 -21.31
C SER A 351 -15.02 -33.56 -21.87
N PRO A 352 -15.72 -34.67 -21.55
CA PRO A 352 -15.31 -35.99 -21.98
C PRO A 352 -15.81 -36.30 -23.39
N ASN A 353 -14.97 -36.96 -24.21
CA ASN A 353 -15.40 -38.02 -25.15
C ASN A 353 -14.19 -38.82 -25.69
N THR A 354 -14.07 -40.05 -25.18
CA THR A 354 -13.73 -41.34 -25.82
C THR A 354 -12.75 -41.50 -26.99
N THR A 355 -11.85 -42.48 -26.74
CA THR A 355 -11.36 -43.64 -27.55
C THR A 355 -10.15 -43.54 -28.47
N ALA A 356 -9.18 -44.44 -28.18
CA ALA A 356 -8.19 -45.14 -29.04
C ALA A 356 -7.13 -44.26 -29.75
N GLU A 357 -5.86 -44.59 -29.89
CA GLU A 357 -5.07 -45.83 -29.85
C GLU A 357 -3.58 -45.44 -29.72
N ASP A 358 -2.70 -46.41 -29.46
CA ASP A 358 -1.27 -46.32 -29.12
C ASP A 358 -0.36 -45.48 -30.06
N ASP A 359 0.67 -44.82 -29.49
CA ASP A 359 2.09 -44.97 -29.92
C ASP A 359 3.09 -44.17 -29.01
N ILE A 360 3.77 -44.90 -28.13
CA ILE A 360 5.24 -45.05 -27.99
C ILE A 360 6.19 -43.83 -28.22
N ILE A 361 6.82 -43.41 -27.10
CA ILE A 361 8.26 -43.07 -26.87
C ILE A 361 8.80 -41.60 -26.95
N THR A 362 9.16 -41.15 -25.74
CA THR A 362 10.28 -40.30 -25.24
C THR A 362 10.24 -38.76 -25.20
N PRO A 363 10.79 -38.17 -24.11
CA PRO A 363 10.73 -36.75 -23.79
C PRO A 363 11.93 -35.98 -24.36
N PHE A 364 11.70 -34.75 -24.82
CA PHE A 364 12.78 -33.78 -25.05
C PHE A 364 12.54 -32.53 -24.20
N TYR A 365 13.38 -32.37 -23.18
CA TYR A 365 13.68 -31.11 -22.54
C TYR A 365 14.52 -30.26 -23.52
N GLU A 366 14.14 -29.00 -23.75
CA GLU A 366 15.10 -27.96 -24.11
C GLU A 366 14.72 -26.64 -23.42
N PHE A 367 15.52 -26.27 -22.41
CA PHE A 367 15.66 -24.90 -21.95
C PHE A 367 16.34 -24.07 -23.04
N LYS A 368 15.84 -22.86 -23.33
CA LYS A 368 16.65 -21.81 -23.94
C LYS A 368 16.58 -20.51 -23.13
N LYS A 369 17.77 -19.90 -23.08
CA LYS A 369 18.29 -18.84 -22.23
C LYS A 369 17.53 -17.53 -22.27
#